data_AF-A0A6J4RXI2-F1
#
_entry.id   AF-A0A6J4RXI2-F1
#
_cell.length_a   1.000
_cell.length_b   1.000
_cell.length_c   1.000
_cell.angle_alpha   90.00
_cell.angle_beta   90.00
_cell.angle_gamma   90.00
#
_symmetry.space_group_name_H-M   'P 1'
#
loop_
_entity.id
_entity.type
_entity.pdbx_description
1 polymer ?
#
loop_
_entity_poly.entity_id
_entity_poly.type
_entity_poly.pdbx_seq_one_letter_code
_entity_poly.pdbx_strand_id
1 'polypeptide(L)' 'MLEAMNELGIRSEHECFDIGHVGSLAALIDMDVLRAPLHVDCVMGVTGGIPATARNLAAMVAQAREILGMVRS' A
#
# COMPACT_ATOMS: atom_id res chain seq x y z
N MET A 1 -1.70 -10.95 -10.38
CA MET A 1 -2.87 -10.03 -10.40
C MET A 1 -2.48 -8.65 -10.90
N LEU A 2 -1.45 -8.02 -10.33
CA LEU A 2 -0.98 -6.70 -10.78
C LEU A 2 -0.61 -6.64 -12.27
N GLU A 3 0.09 -7.65 -12.80
CA GLU A 3 0.45 -7.69 -14.23
C GLU A 3 -0.78 -7.64 -15.15
N ALA A 4 -1.79 -8.47 -14.88
CA ALA A 4 -3.05 -8.45 -15.64
C ALA A 4 -3.80 -7.10 -15.52
N MET A 5 -3.77 -6.47 -14.33
CA MET A 5 -4.34 -5.13 -14.15
C MET A 5 -3.57 -4.09 -14.98
N ASN A 6 -2.23 -4.16 -15.00
CA ASN A 6 -1.39 -3.28 -15.81
C ASN A 6 -1.65 -3.46 -17.31
N GLU A 7 -1.78 -4.70 -17.79
CA GLU A 7 -2.11 -5.02 -19.19
C GLU A 7 -3.46 -4.41 -19.62
N LEU A 8 -4.42 -4.37 -18.70
CA LEU A 8 -5.75 -3.81 -18.93
C LEU A 8 -5.85 -2.30 -18.60
N GLY A 9 -4.76 -1.67 -18.15
CA GLY A 9 -4.75 -0.26 -17.74
C GLY A 9 -5.60 0.02 -16.49
N ILE A 10 -5.85 -0.99 -15.65
CA ILE A 10 -6.61 -0.88 -14.41
C ILE A 10 -5.69 -0.41 -13.29
N ARG A 11 -6.06 0.68 -12.61
CA ARG A 11 -5.37 1.12 -11.40
C ARG A 11 -5.73 0.18 -10.25
N SER A 12 -4.73 -0.43 -9.64
CA SER A 12 -4.90 -1.29 -8.49
C SER A 12 -5.07 -0.50 -7.19
N GLU A 13 -6.01 -0.95 -6.36
CA GLU A 13 -6.22 -0.49 -4.98
C GLU A 13 -5.54 -1.49 -4.03
N HIS A 14 -4.79 -0.98 -3.06
CA HIS A 14 -3.99 -1.80 -2.16
C HIS A 14 -4.55 -1.75 -0.76
N GLU A 15 -5.41 -2.72 -0.46
CA GLU A 15 -6.02 -2.91 0.84
C GLU A 15 -4.97 -3.39 1.85
N CYS A 16 -4.50 -2.45 2.68
CA CYS A 16 -3.50 -2.72 3.70
C CYS A 16 -4.18 -2.90 5.04
N PHE A 17 -4.15 -4.13 5.55
CA PHE A 17 -4.77 -4.51 6.84
C PHE A 17 -3.81 -4.34 8.02
N ASP A 18 -2.53 -4.10 7.74
CA ASP A 18 -1.46 -3.87 8.71
C ASP A 18 -0.35 -3.02 8.07
N ILE A 19 0.55 -2.47 8.89
CA ILE A 19 1.78 -1.79 8.46
C ILE A 19 2.64 -2.74 7.60
N GLY A 20 2.64 -4.05 7.90
CA GLY A 20 3.36 -5.04 7.08
C GLY A 20 2.85 -5.11 5.63
N HIS A 21 1.54 -4.90 5.41
CA HIS A 21 0.98 -4.85 4.05
C HIS A 21 1.46 -3.59 3.32
N VAL A 22 1.47 -2.44 4.01
CA VAL A 22 2.02 -1.20 3.46
C VAL A 22 3.49 -1.41 3.07
N GLY A 23 4.31 -1.98 3.97
CA GLY A 23 5.72 -2.28 3.71
C GLY A 23 5.97 -3.16 2.48
N SER A 24 5.06 -4.10 2.21
CA SER A 24 5.17 -5.02 1.05
C SER A 24 5.09 -4.29 -0.30
N LEU A 25 4.51 -3.08 -0.34
CA LEU A 25 4.43 -2.28 -1.56
C LEU A 25 5.80 -1.87 -2.10
N ALA A 26 6.79 -1.68 -1.23
CA ALA A 26 8.15 -1.32 -1.64
C ALA A 26 8.78 -2.40 -2.53
N ALA A 27 8.58 -3.68 -2.20
CA ALA A 27 9.06 -4.79 -3.01
C ALA A 27 8.37 -4.85 -4.38
N LEU A 28 7.06 -4.55 -4.43
CA LEU A 28 6.30 -4.51 -5.70
C LEU A 28 6.75 -3.37 -6.61
N ILE A 29 7.16 -2.25 -6.03
CA ILE A 29 7.76 -1.11 -6.76
C ILE A 29 9.16 -1.50 -7.27
N ASP A 30 9.98 -2.12 -6.44
CA ASP A 30 11.33 -2.60 -6.81
C ASP A 30 11.29 -3.61 -7.97
N MET A 31 10.26 -4.47 -7.99
CA MET A 31 9.98 -5.40 -9.08
C MET A 31 9.39 -4.74 -10.35
N ASP A 32 9.16 -3.42 -10.36
CA ASP A 32 8.53 -2.65 -11.44
C ASP A 32 7.12 -3.15 -11.87
N VAL A 33 6.41 -3.84 -10.96
CA VAL A 33 5.04 -4.30 -11.20
C VAL A 33 3.99 -3.34 -10.62
N LEU A 34 4.40 -2.43 -9.73
CA LEU A 34 3.56 -1.41 -9.12
C LEU A 34 4.15 -0.01 -9.37
N ARG A 35 3.38 0.87 -10.02
CA ARG A 35 3.83 2.21 -10.42
C ARG A 35 2.90 3.30 -9.89
N ALA A 36 3.44 4.51 -9.69
CA ALA A 36 2.66 5.66 -9.25
C ALA A 36 1.64 6.13 -10.31
N PRO A 37 0.53 6.79 -9.88
CA PRO A 37 0.16 7.08 -8.49
C PRO A 37 -0.42 5.85 -7.76
N LEU A 38 0.05 5.60 -6.54
CA LEU A 38 -0.44 4.50 -5.71
C LEU A 38 -1.77 4.86 -5.06
N HIS A 39 -2.66 3.86 -4.92
CA HIS A 39 -3.87 3.94 -4.10
C HIS A 39 -3.75 2.93 -2.96
N VAL A 40 -3.64 3.44 -1.72
CA VAL A 40 -3.44 2.64 -0.50
C VAL A 40 -4.60 2.85 0.45
N ASP A 41 -5.27 1.77 0.81
CA ASP A 41 -6.39 1.78 1.75
C ASP A 41 -5.94 1.26 3.11
N CYS A 42 -6.12 2.08 4.14
CA CYS A 42 -5.83 1.68 5.52
C CYS A 42 -7.05 0.97 6.11
N VAL A 43 -7.10 -0.36 5.97
CA VAL A 43 -8.21 -1.18 6.49
C VAL A 43 -7.92 -1.56 7.93
N MET A 44 -8.77 -1.10 8.85
CA MET A 44 -8.51 -1.19 10.30
C MET A 44 -9.67 -1.85 11.05
N GLY A 45 -9.35 -2.49 12.18
CA GLY A 45 -10.37 -3.03 13.11
C GLY A 45 -11.00 -4.35 12.70
N VAL A 46 -10.46 -5.03 11.68
CA VAL A 46 -10.85 -6.40 11.33
C VAL A 46 -10.10 -7.42 12.18
N THR A 47 -10.70 -8.59 12.39
CA THR A 47 -10.03 -9.70 13.10
C THR A 47 -8.75 -10.10 12.37
N GLY A 48 -7.62 -10.08 13.08
CA GLY A 48 -6.30 -10.40 12.51
C GLY A 48 -5.60 -9.22 11.80
N GLY A 49 -6.26 -8.07 11.68
CA GLY A 49 -5.65 -6.83 11.20
C GLY A 49 -5.27 -5.88 12.32
N ILE A 50 -4.77 -4.71 11.93
CA ILE A 50 -4.35 -3.66 12.86
C ILE A 50 -5.54 -3.05 13.62
N PRO A 51 -5.43 -2.77 14.93
CA PRO A 51 -6.51 -2.15 15.69
C PRO A 51 -6.88 -0.77 15.17
N ALA A 52 -8.18 -0.43 15.20
CA ALA A 52 -8.73 0.85 14.74
C ALA A 52 -8.45 2.00 15.73
N THR A 53 -7.19 2.43 15.83
CA THR A 53 -6.77 3.58 16.64
C THR A 53 -6.15 4.67 15.76
N ALA A 54 -6.30 5.94 16.16
CA ALA A 54 -5.68 7.06 15.45
C ALA A 54 -4.15 6.93 15.36
N ARG A 55 -3.50 6.36 16.39
CA ARG A 55 -2.06 6.08 16.39
C ARG A 55 -1.68 5.11 15.27
N ASN A 56 -2.45 4.05 15.09
CA ASN A 56 -2.19 3.04 14.07
C ASN A 56 -2.41 3.60 12.66
N LEU A 57 -3.45 4.41 12.47
CA LEU A 57 -3.69 5.10 11.19
C LEU A 57 -2.51 6.01 10.84
N ALA A 58 -2.05 6.81 11.81
CA ALA A 58 -0.89 7.68 11.62
C ALA A 58 0.38 6.89 11.25
N ALA A 59 0.60 5.73 11.86
CA ALA A 59 1.73 4.86 11.53
C ALA A 59 1.63 4.28 10.10
N MET A 60 0.46 3.79 9.69
CA MET A 60 0.25 3.31 8.32
C MET A 60 0.44 4.42 7.27
N VAL A 61 -0.07 5.62 7.54
CA VAL A 61 0.11 6.79 6.65
C VAL A 61 1.57 7.23 6.60
N ALA A 62 2.30 7.21 7.71
CA ALA A 62 3.74 7.50 7.73
C ALA A 62 4.51 6.52 6.85
N GLN A 63 4.26 5.21 7.01
CA GLN A 63 4.89 4.18 6.18
C GLN A 63 4.54 4.35 4.69
N ALA A 64 3.28 4.62 4.37
CA ALA A 64 2.85 4.82 2.98
C ALA A 64 3.53 6.05 2.35
N ARG A 65 3.75 7.11 3.12
CA ARG A 65 4.47 8.31 2.65
C ARG A 65 5.94 8.03 2.33
N GLU A 66 6.61 7.21 3.14
CA GLU A 66 7.99 6.79 2.85
C GLU A 66 8.06 6.04 1.52
N ILE A 67 7.16 5.10 1.30
CA ILE A 67 7.08 4.31 0.06
C ILE A 67 6.75 5.20 -1.14
N LEU A 68 5.80 6.12 -1.00
CA LEU A 68 5.48 7.11 -2.04
C LEU A 68 6.66 8.03 -2.37
N GLY A 69 7.54 8.28 -1.41
CA GLY A 69 8.80 9.01 -1.61
C GLY A 69 9.75 8.29 -2.57
N MET A 70 9.78 6.95 -2.53
CA MET A 70 10.63 6.12 -3.40
C MET A 70 10.23 6.20 -4.88
N VAL A 71 8.94 6.45 -5.19
CA VAL A 71 8.43 6.49 -6.58
C VAL A 71 8.56 7.88 -7.22
N ARG A 72 9.00 8.90 -6.45
CA ARG A 72 9.15 10.29 -6.91
C ARG A 72 10.60 10.70 -7.19
N SER A 73 11.57 9.83 -6.90
CA SER A 73 13.01 10.00 -7.16
C SER A 73 13.44 9.27 -8.42
#